data_AF-A0A2D4GXR8-F1
#
_entry.id   AF-A0A2D4GXR8-F1
#
_cell.length_a   1.000
_cell.length_b   1.000
_cell.length_c   1.000
_cell.angle_alpha   90.00
_cell.angle_beta   90.00
_cell.angle_gamma   90.00
#
_symmetry.space_group_name_H-M   'P 1'
#
loop_
_entity.id
_entity.type
_entity.pdbx_description
1 polymer ?
#
loop_
_entity_poly.entity_id
_entity_poly.type
_entity_poly.pdbx_seq_one_letter_code
_entity_poly.pdbx_strand_id
1 'polypeptide(L)'
;LNNGSLMGPQIYMCYRRGRDKPPLTDLGVLHDGKERLKQGCEIIQTTPSGRPANISSGASSQKVHITYRRASENMTQNALAVTDICIIIPSKGETPPHTFCKVDKNLNNSMWGLSAYLCYKKSVAKTNTISYKA
;
A
#
# COMPACT_ATOMS: atom_id res chain seq x y z
N LEU A 1 10.81 -1.51 -2.16
CA LEU A 1 9.67 -1.97 -3.00
C LEU A 1 10.16 -2.75 -4.21
N ASN A 2 11.09 -2.22 -4.99
CA ASN A 2 11.68 -2.89 -6.16
C ASN A 2 12.97 -3.68 -5.80
N ASN A 3 12.90 -4.57 -4.80
CA ASN A 3 14.08 -5.28 -4.30
C ASN A 3 14.73 -6.17 -5.38
N GLY A 4 16.05 -6.04 -5.57
CA GLY A 4 16.80 -6.77 -6.59
C GLY A 4 16.81 -6.12 -7.98
N SER A 5 16.36 -4.87 -8.13
CA SER A 5 16.60 -4.11 -9.37
C SER A 5 18.07 -3.64 -9.42
N LEU A 6 18.83 -4.15 -10.39
CA LEU A 6 20.26 -3.84 -10.58
C LEU A 6 20.52 -2.41 -11.09
N MET A 7 19.54 -1.79 -11.76
CA MET A 7 19.71 -0.53 -12.49
C MET A 7 18.59 0.49 -12.19
N GLY A 8 17.82 0.30 -11.11
CA GLY A 8 16.69 1.14 -10.73
C GLY A 8 16.93 1.91 -9.43
N PRO A 9 16.26 3.06 -9.22
CA PRO A 9 16.33 3.78 -7.95
C PRO A 9 15.75 2.92 -6.83
N GLN A 10 16.23 3.06 -5.60
CA GLN A 10 15.61 2.38 -4.47
C GLN A 10 14.27 3.05 -4.14
N ILE A 11 13.19 2.27 -4.15
CA ILE A 11 11.85 2.78 -3.90
C ILE A 11 11.35 2.30 -2.54
N TYR A 12 10.92 3.22 -1.70
CA TYR A 12 10.42 2.95 -0.35
C TYR A 12 8.97 3.36 -0.21
N MET A 13 8.22 2.67 0.65
CA MET A 13 6.88 3.06 1.04
C MET A 13 6.96 3.76 2.39
N CYS A 14 6.41 4.97 2.45
CA CYS A 14 6.29 5.73 3.68
C CYS A 14 4.81 5.96 3.96
N TYR A 15 4.43 5.93 5.24
CA TYR A 15 3.08 6.27 5.65
C TYR A 15 3.12 7.00 7.00
N ARG A 16 2.12 7.86 7.22
CA ARG A 16 1.95 8.61 8.46
C ARG A 16 0.61 8.23 9.08
N ARG A 17 0.61 7.97 10.38
CA ARG A 17 -0.61 7.88 11.18
C ARG A 17 -0.93 9.28 11.71
N GLY A 18 -2.14 9.76 11.44
CA GLY A 18 -2.60 11.09 11.82
C GLY A 18 -4.11 11.18 11.79
N ARG A 19 -4.67 12.27 12.31
CA ARG A 19 -6.11 12.55 12.34
C ARG A 19 -6.49 13.74 11.46
N ASP A 20 -5.54 14.26 10.69
CA ASP A 20 -5.70 15.40 9.79
C ASP A 20 -6.51 15.07 8.53
N LYS A 21 -6.64 13.78 8.21
CA LYS A 21 -7.35 13.27 7.03
C LYS A 21 -8.15 12.02 7.40
N PRO A 22 -9.23 11.71 6.66
CA PRO A 22 -9.93 10.45 6.81
C PRO A 22 -8.98 9.25 6.68
N PRO A 23 -9.23 8.16 7.43
CA PRO A 23 -8.38 6.99 7.43
C PRO A 23 -8.36 6.29 6.06
N LEU A 24 -7.30 5.54 5.80
CA LEU A 24 -7.25 4.63 4.66
C LEU A 24 -8.14 3.42 4.96
N THR A 25 -9.02 3.06 4.02
CA THR A 25 -9.92 1.90 4.14
C THR A 25 -9.52 0.75 3.21
N ASP A 26 -8.64 1.01 2.25
CA ASP A 26 -8.13 0.02 1.31
C ASP A 26 -6.74 0.46 0.79
N LEU A 27 -5.93 -0.54 0.44
CA LEU A 27 -4.65 -0.39 -0.24
C LEU A 27 -4.58 -1.44 -1.34
N GLY A 28 -4.01 -1.05 -2.47
CA GLY A 28 -3.89 -1.94 -3.62
C GLY A 28 -2.63 -1.69 -4.43
N VAL A 29 -2.49 -2.50 -5.47
CA VAL A 29 -1.47 -2.37 -6.50
C VAL A 29 -2.20 -2.33 -7.84
N LEU A 30 -1.81 -1.43 -8.71
CA LEU A 30 -2.31 -1.29 -10.06
C LEU A 30 -1.18 -1.56 -11.05
N HIS A 31 -1.39 -2.51 -11.95
CA HIS A 31 -0.58 -2.67 -13.16
C HIS A 31 -1.24 -1.91 -14.30
N ASP A 32 -0.67 -0.76 -14.64
CA ASP A 32 -1.23 0.13 -15.66
C ASP A 32 -1.33 -0.58 -17.01
N GLY A 33 -2.44 -0.38 -17.72
CA GLY A 33 -2.75 -1.03 -19.00
C GLY A 33 -3.22 -2.48 -18.93
N LYS A 34 -3.12 -3.19 -17.79
CA LYS A 34 -3.68 -4.55 -17.63
C LYS A 34 -5.07 -4.56 -17.00
N GLU A 35 -5.37 -3.56 -16.19
CA GLU A 35 -6.55 -3.57 -15.34
C GLU A 35 -7.04 -2.15 -15.05
N ARG A 36 -8.32 -2.05 -14.71
CA ARG A 36 -8.95 -0.79 -14.32
C ARG A 36 -8.74 -0.51 -12.84
N LEU A 37 -8.59 0.76 -12.51
CA LEU A 37 -8.60 1.24 -11.13
C LEU A 37 -9.92 0.84 -10.44
N LYS A 38 -9.80 0.21 -9.27
CA LYS A 38 -10.95 -0.14 -8.43
C LYS A 38 -11.75 1.12 -8.08
N GLN A 39 -13.09 1.05 -8.17
CA GLN A 39 -13.97 2.19 -7.90
C GLN A 39 -13.69 2.80 -6.52
N GLY A 40 -13.62 4.13 -6.47
CA GLY A 40 -13.36 4.91 -5.26
C GLY A 40 -11.92 4.82 -4.75
N CYS A 41 -11.00 4.16 -5.47
CA CYS A 41 -9.58 4.20 -5.17
C CYS A 41 -8.89 5.31 -5.96
N GLU A 42 -7.76 5.78 -5.44
CA GLU A 42 -6.87 6.77 -6.04
C GLU A 42 -5.50 6.13 -6.29
N ILE A 43 -4.77 6.65 -7.27
CA ILE A 43 -3.42 6.21 -7.63
C ILE A 43 -2.40 7.13 -6.95
N ILE A 44 -1.38 6.57 -6.31
CA ILE A 44 -0.20 7.34 -5.91
C ILE A 44 0.64 7.59 -7.17
N GLN A 45 0.48 8.77 -7.76
CA GLN A 45 1.16 9.16 -8.98
C GLN A 45 2.55 9.74 -8.72
N THR A 46 2.71 10.46 -7.60
CA THR A 46 3.94 11.17 -7.24
C THR A 46 4.39 10.85 -5.82
N THR A 47 5.70 10.84 -5.64
CA THR A 47 6.37 10.78 -4.33
C THR A 47 6.21 12.12 -3.60
N PRO A 48 6.42 12.17 -2.27
CA PRO A 48 6.39 13.44 -1.54
C PRO A 48 7.34 14.51 -2.07
N SER A 49 8.44 14.11 -2.73
CA SER A 49 9.40 15.00 -3.37
C SER A 49 9.08 15.32 -4.84
N GLY A 50 7.87 15.02 -5.32
CA GLY A 50 7.40 15.36 -6.67
C GLY A 50 7.86 14.44 -7.81
N ARG A 51 8.63 13.38 -7.53
CA ARG A 51 9.07 12.41 -8.55
C ARG A 51 7.95 11.41 -8.88
N PRO A 52 7.87 10.86 -10.11
CA PRO A 52 6.90 9.80 -10.44
C PRO A 52 7.01 8.61 -9.49
N ALA A 53 5.88 8.12 -8.97
CA ALA A 53 5.80 6.99 -8.04
C ALA A 53 5.61 5.64 -8.76
N ASN A 54 6.17 5.50 -9.96
CA ASN A 54 6.21 4.22 -10.66
C ASN A 54 7.23 3.28 -10.01
N ILE A 55 6.80 2.07 -9.67
CA ILE A 55 7.62 1.06 -9.00
C ILE A 55 8.36 0.16 -10.02
N SER A 56 7.95 0.16 -11.29
CA SER A 56 8.50 -0.76 -12.28
C SER A 56 10.01 -0.53 -12.51
N SER A 57 10.70 -1.63 -12.82
CA SER A 57 12.10 -1.58 -13.28
C SER A 57 12.13 -1.00 -14.70
N GLY A 58 13.15 -0.20 -15.02
CA GLY A 58 13.24 0.59 -16.26
C GLY A 58 13.17 -0.19 -17.58
N ALA A 59 13.24 -1.53 -17.54
CA ALA A 59 13.08 -2.38 -18.72
C ALA A 59 11.62 -2.73 -19.06
N SER A 60 10.65 -2.42 -18.18
CA SER A 60 9.23 -2.75 -18.41
C SER A 60 8.44 -1.52 -18.86
N SER A 61 7.72 -1.65 -19.98
CA SER A 61 6.72 -0.66 -20.42
C SER A 61 5.51 -0.61 -19.47
N GLN A 62 5.27 -1.67 -18.70
CA GLN A 62 4.18 -1.74 -17.72
C GLN A 62 4.55 -0.97 -16.45
N LYS A 63 3.72 0.01 -16.10
CA LYS A 63 3.88 0.80 -14.87
C LYS A 63 3.17 0.12 -13.71
N VAL A 64 3.81 0.18 -12.54
CA VAL A 64 3.25 -0.41 -11.31
C VAL A 64 3.07 0.70 -10.29
N HIS A 65 1.84 0.88 -9.80
CA HIS A 65 1.51 1.93 -8.83
C HIS A 65 0.84 1.33 -7.59
N ILE A 66 1.05 1.98 -6.45
CA ILE A 66 0.23 1.74 -5.26
C ILE A 66 -1.05 2.54 -5.40
N THR A 67 -2.17 1.93 -5.01
CA THR A 67 -3.47 2.60 -4.91
C THR A 67 -3.93 2.61 -3.47
N TYR A 68 -4.76 3.58 -3.13
CA TYR A 68 -5.40 3.66 -1.81
C TYR A 68 -6.85 4.08 -1.96
N ARG A 69 -7.65 3.80 -0.92
CA ARG A 69 -8.97 4.40 -0.76
C ARG A 69 -9.06 5.07 0.59
N ARG A 70 -9.49 6.32 0.61
CA ARG A 70 -9.83 7.02 1.85
C ARG A 70 -11.30 6.80 2.21
N ALA A 71 -11.56 6.82 3.49
CA ALA A 71 -12.90 6.99 4.03
C ALA A 71 -13.51 8.32 3.55
N SER A 72 -14.84 8.41 3.53
CA SER A 72 -15.51 9.70 3.45
C SER A 72 -15.33 10.47 4.76
N GLU A 73 -15.43 11.80 4.72
CA GLU A 73 -15.36 12.66 5.92
C GLU A 73 -16.44 12.28 6.97
N ASN A 74 -17.60 11.79 6.51
CA ASN A 74 -18.75 11.44 7.36
C ASN A 74 -18.77 9.96 7.77
N MET A 75 -17.62 9.29 7.82
CA MET A 75 -17.60 7.85 8.12
C MET A 75 -18.02 7.55 9.56
N THR A 76 -18.73 6.43 9.76
CA THR A 76 -19.22 6.00 11.07
C THR A 76 -18.08 5.66 12.03
N GLN A 77 -18.31 5.85 13.34
CA GLN A 77 -17.31 5.73 14.41
C GLN A 77 -16.64 4.35 14.55
N ASN A 78 -17.19 3.30 13.92
CA ASN A 78 -16.72 1.91 14.01
C ASN A 78 -16.20 1.34 12.68
N ALA A 79 -15.80 2.19 11.75
CA ALA A 79 -15.31 1.73 10.47
C ALA A 79 -13.93 1.04 10.54
N LEU A 80 -13.73 0.05 9.67
CA LEU A 80 -12.42 -0.59 9.48
C LEU A 80 -11.48 0.34 8.73
N ALA A 81 -10.30 0.56 9.33
CA ALA A 81 -9.22 1.33 8.76
C ALA A 81 -7.94 0.50 8.69
N VAL A 82 -7.09 0.83 7.72
CA VAL A 82 -5.74 0.31 7.61
C VAL A 82 -4.91 0.87 8.77
N THR A 83 -4.40 -0.02 9.61
CA THR A 83 -3.64 0.36 10.83
C THR A 83 -2.17 0.03 10.74
N ASP A 84 -1.82 -1.00 9.97
CA ASP A 84 -0.45 -1.43 9.75
C ASP A 84 -0.25 -1.85 8.29
N ILE A 85 0.97 -1.62 7.79
CA ILE A 85 1.39 -1.91 6.43
C ILE A 85 2.77 -2.56 6.51
N CYS A 86 2.97 -3.66 5.77
CA CYS A 86 4.28 -4.24 5.56
C CYS A 86 4.45 -4.72 4.12
N ILE A 87 5.70 -4.97 3.76
CA ILE A 87 6.09 -5.58 2.48
C ILE A 87 6.73 -6.91 2.82
N ILE A 88 6.35 -7.96 2.09
CA ILE A 88 6.96 -9.29 2.22
C ILE A 88 7.67 -9.70 0.94
N ILE A 89 8.69 -10.53 1.09
CA ILE A 89 9.47 -11.17 0.03
C ILE A 89 9.37 -12.69 0.24
N PRO A 90 8.37 -13.36 -0.35
CA PRO A 90 8.13 -14.79 -0.10
C PRO A 90 9.31 -15.69 -0.44
N SER A 91 10.14 -15.32 -1.42
CA SER A 91 11.35 -16.08 -1.78
C SER A 91 12.42 -16.10 -0.68
N LYS A 92 12.30 -15.26 0.34
CA LYS A 92 13.15 -15.26 1.55
C LYS A 92 12.49 -15.98 2.73
N GLY A 93 11.37 -16.68 2.51
CA GLY A 93 10.60 -17.35 3.56
C GLY A 93 9.68 -16.41 4.37
N GLU A 94 9.50 -15.16 3.93
CA GLU A 94 8.60 -14.22 4.61
C GLU A 94 7.13 -14.52 4.30
N THR A 95 6.29 -14.51 5.34
CA THR A 95 4.83 -14.68 5.22
C THR A 95 4.10 -13.45 5.73
N PRO A 96 2.86 -13.17 5.26
CA PRO A 96 2.05 -12.11 5.85
C PRO A 96 1.93 -12.32 7.37
N PRO A 97 2.12 -11.28 8.20
CA PRO A 97 1.92 -11.40 9.63
C PRO A 97 0.47 -11.78 9.98
N HIS A 98 0.26 -12.29 11.20
CA HIS A 98 -1.08 -12.67 11.66
C HIS A 98 -2.08 -11.50 11.52
N THR A 99 -3.27 -11.77 10.98
CA THR A 99 -4.35 -10.81 10.63
C THR A 99 -4.07 -9.84 9.47
N PHE A 100 -2.92 -9.92 8.79
CA PHE A 100 -2.67 -9.09 7.61
C PHE A 100 -3.29 -9.71 6.36
N CYS A 101 -3.89 -8.88 5.52
CA CYS A 101 -4.31 -9.23 4.18
C CYS A 101 -3.14 -8.98 3.20
N LYS A 102 -2.81 -9.98 2.38
CA LYS A 102 -1.85 -9.84 1.26
C LYS A 102 -2.59 -9.31 0.04
N VAL A 103 -2.10 -8.23 -0.56
CA VAL A 103 -2.50 -7.82 -1.91
C VAL A 103 -1.85 -8.78 -2.88
N ASP A 104 -2.64 -9.57 -3.60
CA ASP A 104 -2.14 -10.64 -4.47
C ASP A 104 -1.65 -10.13 -5.84
N LYS A 105 -0.72 -9.17 -5.79
CA LYS A 105 -0.08 -8.55 -6.94
C LYS A 105 1.37 -8.25 -6.64
N ASN A 106 2.23 -8.69 -7.53
CA ASN A 106 3.66 -8.45 -7.42
C ASN A 106 3.97 -6.97 -7.68
N LEU A 107 4.69 -6.34 -6.74
CA LEU A 107 5.18 -4.96 -6.84
C LEU A 107 6.39 -4.85 -7.78
N ASN A 108 7.12 -5.95 -7.99
CA ASN A 108 8.31 -5.99 -8.81
C ASN A 108 8.04 -6.71 -10.12
N ASN A 109 7.89 -5.97 -11.22
CA ASN A 109 7.68 -6.55 -12.55
C ASN A 109 9.00 -6.81 -13.32
N SER A 110 10.14 -6.84 -12.63
CA SER A 110 11.43 -7.18 -13.22
C SER A 110 11.58 -8.70 -13.38
N MET A 111 12.07 -9.14 -14.53
CA MET A 111 12.33 -10.55 -14.82
C MET A 111 13.34 -11.19 -13.86
N TRP A 112 14.27 -10.41 -13.30
CA TRP A 112 15.29 -10.88 -12.36
C TRP A 112 15.13 -10.30 -10.94
N GLY A 113 14.04 -9.56 -10.71
CA GLY A 113 13.75 -8.98 -9.41
C GLY A 113 13.09 -10.00 -8.47
N LEU A 114 13.34 -9.88 -7.17
CA LEU A 114 12.59 -10.67 -6.20
C LEU A 114 11.15 -10.18 -6.15
N SER A 115 10.21 -11.12 -6.11
CA SER A 115 8.79 -10.80 -5.96
C SER A 115 8.54 -10.18 -4.59
N ALA A 116 7.85 -9.05 -4.57
CA ALA A 116 7.51 -8.32 -3.36
C ALA A 116 6.02 -8.05 -3.31
N TYR A 117 5.39 -8.24 -2.14
CA TYR A 117 3.95 -8.11 -1.98
C TYR A 117 3.59 -7.14 -0.86
N LEU A 118 2.60 -6.29 -1.12
CA LEU A 118 2.02 -5.39 -0.13
C LEU A 118 1.08 -6.17 0.78
N CYS A 119 1.27 -6.05 2.08
CA CYS A 119 0.35 -6.58 3.09
C CYS A 119 -0.11 -5.45 4.00
N TYR A 120 -1.36 -5.51 4.46
CA TYR A 120 -1.87 -4.53 5.41
C TYR A 120 -2.88 -5.16 6.37
N LYS A 121 -2.98 -4.60 7.56
CA LYS A 121 -3.97 -4.97 8.57
C LYS A 121 -5.11 -3.96 8.58
N LYS A 122 -6.35 -4.44 8.65
CA LYS A 122 -7.51 -3.60 8.97
C LYS A 122 -7.96 -3.85 10.39
N SER A 123 -8.26 -2.78 11.11
CA SER A 123 -8.92 -2.86 12.42
C SER A 123 -9.84 -1.66 12.60
N VAL A 124 -10.74 -1.73 13.58
CA VAL A 124 -11.65 -0.64 13.89
C VAL A 124 -10.86 0.62 14.21
N ALA A 125 -11.14 1.70 13.50
CA ALA A 125 -10.62 3.02 13.82
C ALA A 125 -11.23 3.47 15.15
N LYS A 126 -10.50 3.31 16.26
CA LYS A 126 -10.95 3.84 17.56
C LYS A 126 -11.00 5.37 17.48
N THR A 127 -12.21 5.91 17.35
CA THR A 127 -12.48 7.32 17.62
C THR A 127 -12.49 7.54 19.14
N ASN A 128 -12.21 8.77 19.59
CA ASN A 128 -11.91 9.13 20.99
C ASN A 128 -12.76 8.36 22.02
N THR A 129 -12.14 7.40 22.71
CA THR A 129 -12.72 6.77 23.90
C THR A 129 -12.17 7.52 25.11
N ILE A 130 -13.06 8.04 25.96
CA ILE A 130 -12.70 8.57 27.26
C ILE A 130 -12.36 7.36 28.13
N SER A 131 -11.09 7.20 28.51
CA SER A 131 -10.70 6.22 29.51
C SER A 131 -11.21 6.70 30.88
N TYR A 132 -12.18 5.97 31.44
CA TYR A 132 -12.57 6.14 32.84
C TYR A 132 -11.40 5.70 33.72
N LYS A 133 -10.87 6.61 34.56
CA LYS A 133 -10.02 6.22 35.68
C LYS A 133 -10.94 5.77 36.81
N ALA A 134 -10.95 4.48 37.10
CA ALA A 134 -11.43 3.95 38.37
C ALA A 134 -10.35 4.14 39.44
#